data_AF-A0A2P5EMS9-F1
#
_entry.id   AF-A0A2P5EMS9-F1
#
_cell.length_a   1.000
_cell.length_b   1.000
_cell.length_c   1.000
_cell.angle_alpha   90.00
_cell.angle_beta   90.00
_cell.angle_gamma   90.00
#
_symmetry.space_group_name_H-M   'P 1'
#
loop_
_entity.id
_entity.type
_entity.pdbx_description
1 polymer ?
#
loop_
_entity_poly.entity_id
_entity_poly.type
_entity_poly.pdbx_seq_one_letter_code
_entity_poly.pdbx_strand_id
1 'polypeptide(L)'
;MANQLESLVESIKSKVKGALKKPKKTYIKMDKSSSVKVEIRSRKARKLIDKTLKVADRPGNLMLKKDSDAVYASGIMNLYLINH
;
A
#
# COMPACT_ATOMS: atom_id res chain seq x y z
N MET A 1 41.42 -24.09 38.82
CA MET A 1 41.40 -22.79 38.11
C MET A 1 40.36 -22.73 36.97
N ALA A 2 39.91 -23.85 36.40
CA ALA A 2 38.93 -23.86 35.30
C ALA A 2 37.58 -23.19 35.64
N ASN A 3 37.12 -23.35 36.88
CA ASN A 3 35.76 -22.98 37.32
C ASN A 3 35.55 -21.45 37.40
N GLN A 4 36.62 -20.66 37.55
CA GLN A 4 36.56 -19.19 37.59
C GLN A 4 36.48 -18.59 36.18
N LEU A 5 37.13 -19.23 35.21
CA LEU A 5 37.08 -18.80 33.82
C LEU A 5 35.70 -19.10 33.22
N GLU A 6 35.14 -20.26 33.55
CA GLU A 6 33.82 -20.69 33.10
C GLU A 6 32.72 -19.72 33.58
N SER A 7 32.73 -19.36 34.87
CA SER A 7 31.77 -18.40 35.43
C SER A 7 31.91 -17.00 34.83
N LEU A 8 33.14 -16.56 34.53
CA LEU A 8 33.39 -15.28 33.87
C LEU A 8 32.83 -15.28 32.44
N VAL A 9 33.07 -16.33 31.67
CA VAL A 9 32.56 -16.47 30.30
C VAL A 9 31.03 -16.50 30.28
N GLU A 10 30.39 -17.15 31.24
CA GLU A 10 28.92 -17.14 31.37
C GLU A 10 28.35 -15.78 31.74
N SER A 11 29.03 -15.05 32.63
CA SER A 11 28.66 -13.68 32.97
C SER A 11 28.74 -12.73 31.76
N ILE A 12 29.77 -12.89 30.92
CA ILE A 12 29.94 -12.10 29.69
C ILE A 12 28.86 -12.49 28.68
N LYS A 13 28.65 -13.79 28.46
CA LYS A 13 27.67 -14.34 27.50
C LYS A 13 26.25 -13.87 27.83
N SER A 14 25.88 -13.86 29.10
CA SER A 14 24.55 -13.41 29.55
C SER A 14 24.35 -11.90 29.37
N LYS A 15 25.35 -11.06 29.68
CA LYS A 15 25.29 -9.61 29.46
C LYS A 15 25.21 -9.25 27.97
N VAL A 16 26.02 -9.90 27.13
CA VAL A 16 26.00 -9.69 25.67
C VAL A 16 24.65 -10.11 25.08
N LYS A 17 24.11 -11.27 25.49
CA LYS A 17 22.78 -11.73 25.06
C LYS A 17 21.65 -10.79 25.52
N GLY A 18 21.77 -10.19 26.70
CA GLY A 18 20.83 -9.19 27.20
C GLY A 18 20.88 -7.88 26.39
N ALA A 19 22.08 -7.37 26.13
CA ALA A 19 22.28 -6.12 25.38
C ALA A 19 21.86 -6.22 23.89
N LEU A 20 22.02 -7.39 23.27
CA LEU A 20 21.64 -7.63 21.88
C LEU A 20 20.15 -7.95 21.68
N LYS A 21 19.41 -8.22 22.76
CA LYS A 21 17.96 -8.42 22.70
C LYS A 21 17.28 -7.07 22.48
N LYS A 22 17.04 -6.73 21.22
CA LYS A 22 16.13 -5.63 20.88
C LYS A 22 14.75 -5.94 21.46
N PRO A 23 14.09 -5.00 22.15
CA PRO A 23 12.74 -5.20 22.62
C PRO A 23 11.87 -5.52 21.40
N LYS A 24 11.16 -6.65 21.46
CA LYS A 24 10.17 -6.99 20.43
C LYS A 24 9.09 -5.92 20.52
N LYS A 25 8.99 -5.08 19.48
CA LYS A 25 7.90 -4.12 19.37
C LYS A 25 6.61 -4.93 19.21
N THR A 26 5.83 -5.04 20.28
CA THR A 26 4.47 -5.60 20.18
C THR A 26 3.70 -4.71 19.22
N TYR A 27 3.19 -5.30 18.14
CA TYR A 27 2.32 -4.58 17.22
C TYR A 27 1.07 -4.17 17.99
N ILE A 28 0.98 -2.88 18.32
CA ILE A 28 -0.22 -2.30 18.90
C ILE A 28 -1.20 -2.12 17.74
N LYS A 29 -2.28 -2.91 17.75
CA LYS A 29 -3.36 -2.75 16.79
C LYS A 29 -3.97 -1.37 17.02
N MET A 30 -3.76 -0.46 16.08
CA MET A 30 -4.39 0.85 16.12
C MET A 30 -5.88 0.72 15.86
N ASP A 31 -6.69 1.43 16.63
CA ASP A 31 -8.08 1.64 16.27
C ASP A 31 -8.15 2.36 14.91
N LYS A 32 -9.14 2.00 14.09
CA LYS A 32 -9.31 2.63 12.78
C LYS A 32 -9.45 4.15 12.97
N SER A 33 -8.70 4.91 12.17
CA SER A 33 -8.76 6.37 12.20
C SER A 33 -10.14 6.89 11.80
N SER A 34 -10.52 8.05 12.33
CA SER A 34 -11.77 8.74 11.98
C SER A 34 -11.91 9.02 10.48
N SER A 35 -10.79 9.09 9.74
CA SER A 35 -10.78 9.18 8.28
C SER A 35 -11.42 7.98 7.57
N VAL A 36 -11.43 6.79 8.20
CA VAL A 36 -12.14 5.60 7.71
C VAL A 36 -13.67 5.71 7.96
N LYS A 37 -14.09 6.51 8.95
CA LYS A 37 -15.50 6.79 9.28
C LYS A 37 -16.10 7.95 8.51
N VAL A 38 -15.32 8.70 7.72
CA VAL A 38 -15.87 9.72 6.83
C VAL A 38 -16.50 9.00 5.64
N GLU A 39 -17.75 8.61 5.81
CA GLU A 39 -18.60 8.04 4.77
C GLU A 39 -18.44 8.80 3.45
N ILE A 40 -18.39 8.09 2.33
CA ILE A 40 -18.32 8.71 1.00
C ILE A 40 -19.65 9.44 0.76
N ARG A 41 -19.73 10.72 1.15
CA ARG A 41 -20.93 11.56 1.02
C ARG A 41 -21.19 12.01 -0.42
N SER A 42 -20.15 12.13 -1.24
CA SER A 42 -20.25 12.56 -2.63
C SER A 42 -20.85 11.48 -3.54
N ARG A 43 -21.93 11.83 -4.26
CA ARG A 43 -22.53 10.97 -5.29
C ARG A 43 -21.54 10.60 -6.38
N LYS A 44 -20.63 11.51 -6.77
CA LYS A 44 -19.62 11.25 -7.81
C LYS A 44 -18.59 10.22 -7.35
N ALA A 45 -18.15 10.33 -6.08
CA ALA A 45 -17.19 9.40 -5.50
C ALA A 45 -17.78 8.00 -5.35
N ARG A 46 -19.05 7.87 -4.89
CA ARG A 46 -19.75 6.57 -4.85
C ARG A 46 -19.83 5.93 -6.23
N LYS A 47 -20.24 6.69 -7.25
CA LYS A 47 -20.29 6.21 -8.65
C LYS A 47 -18.94 5.73 -9.16
N LEU A 48 -17.84 6.40 -8.80
CA LEU A 48 -16.51 6.00 -9.21
C LEU A 48 -16.08 4.68 -8.54
N ILE A 49 -16.33 4.56 -7.23
CA ILE A 49 -16.06 3.34 -6.46
C ILE A 49 -16.86 2.15 -7.02
N ASP A 50 -18.16 2.33 -7.28
CA ASP A 50 -19.02 1.27 -7.82
C ASP A 50 -18.57 0.81 -9.21
N LYS A 51 -18.12 1.76 -10.05
CA LYS A 51 -17.56 1.45 -11.38
C LYS A 51 -16.28 0.64 -11.26
N THR A 52 -15.36 1.06 -10.40
CA THR A 52 -14.08 0.37 -10.18
C THR A 52 -14.29 -1.01 -9.58
N LEU A 53 -15.20 -1.16 -8.60
CA LEU A 53 -15.49 -2.43 -7.95
C LEU A 53 -16.02 -3.48 -8.95
N LYS A 54 -16.95 -3.08 -9.82
CA LYS A 54 -17.50 -3.96 -10.88
C LYS A 54 -16.45 -4.47 -11.86
N VAL A 55 -15.41 -3.68 -12.12
CA VAL A 55 -14.29 -4.08 -13.00
C VAL A 55 -13.30 -4.96 -12.24
N ALA A 56 -13.05 -4.66 -10.97
CA ALA A 56 -12.12 -5.41 -10.12
C ALA A 56 -12.55 -6.87 -9.93
N ASP A 57 -13.86 -7.15 -9.87
CA ASP A 57 -14.40 -8.51 -9.74
C ASP A 57 -14.17 -9.39 -10.98
N ARG A 58 -13.71 -8.81 -12.10
CA ARG A 58 -13.36 -9.52 -13.34
C ARG A 58 -11.91 -9.21 -13.75
N PRO A 59 -10.91 -9.76 -13.05
CA PRO A 59 -9.51 -9.61 -13.44
C PRO A 59 -9.27 -10.33 -14.77
N GLY A 60 -9.40 -9.60 -15.88
CA GLY A 60 -9.33 -10.12 -17.24
C GLY A 60 -9.86 -9.14 -18.28
N ASN A 61 -10.76 -8.24 -17.90
CA ASN A 61 -11.27 -7.17 -18.77
C ASN A 61 -10.83 -5.79 -18.27
N LEU A 62 -9.52 -5.58 -18.08
CA LEU A 62 -8.96 -4.26 -17.83
C LEU A 62 -8.89 -3.45 -19.15
N MET A 63 -10.05 -3.25 -19.78
CA MET A 63 -10.25 -2.09 -20.63
C MET A 63 -11.11 -1.14 -19.83
N LEU A 64 -10.45 -0.23 -19.13
CA LEU A 64 -11.00 1.10 -18.88
C LEU A 64 -11.61 1.53 -20.21
N LYS A 65 -12.95 1.52 -20.31
CA LYS A 65 -13.65 2.11 -21.43
C LYS A 65 -13.21 3.56 -21.41
N LYS A 66 -12.29 3.86 -22.33
CA LYS A 66 -11.73 5.18 -22.55
C LYS A 66 -12.87 6.06 -23.01
N ASP A 67 -13.53 6.70 -22.05
CA ASP A 67 -14.28 7.93 -22.32
C ASP A 67 -13.32 9.03 -22.83
N SER A 68 -12.00 8.76 -22.86
CA SER A 68 -10.93 9.53 -23.50
C SER A 68 -10.71 9.24 -25.00
N ASP A 69 -11.38 8.28 -25.63
CA ASP A 69 -11.17 7.98 -27.06
C ASP A 69 -11.85 8.99 -28.00
N ALA A 70 -12.89 9.70 -27.57
CA ALA A 70 -13.53 10.74 -28.39
C ALA A 70 -12.68 12.03 -28.46
N VAL A 71 -11.93 12.35 -27.40
CA VAL A 71 -11.11 13.56 -27.33
C VAL A 71 -9.77 13.36 -28.04
N TYR A 72 -9.18 12.16 -27.97
CA TYR A 72 -7.93 11.85 -28.69
C TYR A 72 -8.15 11.65 -30.20
N ALA A 73 -9.25 11.02 -30.62
CA ALA A 73 -9.55 10.84 -32.06
C ALA A 73 -9.82 12.18 -32.78
N SER A 74 -10.48 13.12 -32.10
CA SER A 74 -10.69 14.49 -32.59
C SER A 74 -9.37 15.26 -32.78
N GLY A 75 -8.47 15.18 -31.79
CA GLY A 75 -7.17 15.86 -31.86
C GLY A 75 -6.24 15.32 -32.96
N ILE A 76 -6.20 14.00 -33.18
CA ILE A 76 -5.35 13.39 -34.20
C ILE A 76 -5.88 13.68 -35.62
N MET A 77 -7.21 13.66 -35.81
CA MET A 77 -7.80 13.97 -37.13
C MET A 77 -7.61 15.44 -37.53
N ASN A 78 -7.66 16.37 -36.58
CA ASN A 78 -7.47 17.80 -36.88
C ASN A 78 -6.00 18.12 -37.28
N LEU A 79 -5.02 17.41 -36.72
CA LEU A 79 -3.62 17.60 -37.09
C LEU A 79 -3.30 17.06 -38.51
N TYR A 80 -4.04 16.06 -38.97
CA TYR A 80 -3.89 15.49 -40.32
C TYR A 80 -4.50 16.38 -41.42
N LEU A 81 -5.54 17.16 -41.08
CA LEU A 81 -6.24 18.06 -42.02
C LEU A 81 -5.56 19.43 -42.20
N ILE A 82 -4.66 19.82 -41.30
CA ILE A 82 -3.94 21.11 -41.38
C ILE A 82 -2.62 20.96 -42.18
N ASN A 83 -2.11 19.74 -42.35
CA ASN A 83 -0.82 19.47 -42.99
C ASN A 83 -0.94 18.84 -44.39
N HIS A 84 -2.08 19.01 -45.07
CA HIS A 84 -2.30 18.56 -46.44
C HIS A 84 -3.07 19.60 -47.25
#